data_AF-A0A1B8EYG5-F1
#
_entry.id   AF-A0A1B8EYG5-F1
#
_cell.length_a   1.000
_cell.length_b   1.000
_cell.length_c   1.000
_cell.angle_alpha   90.00
_cell.angle_beta   90.00
_cell.angle_gamma   90.00
#
_symmetry.space_group_name_H-M   'P 1'
#
loop_
_entity.id
_entity.type
_entity.pdbx_description
1 polymer ?
#
loop_
_entity_poly.entity_id
_entity_poly.type
_entity_poly.pdbx_seq_one_letter_code
_entity_poly.pdbx_strand_id
1 'polypeptide(L)'
;MRRTNNQHWACSVLAVVIVSIMTGEVRGQMRGNNGSDFAIGKVMQLWFWEEHFPSLTISENPTWEAQIFSKDPLVIYIHNFLSAYEIEHVLQVSEGNYIPSMVYPGDDAYVDTAERVSISAYVPRDDVVRRIEQRARAFQGWRGNSTRLERLKTQKYAVNGFYNFHYDWDNLVTDGNRVTSFMIYLNANCTGGGTNFPKLKPPKDTRWCSVIDCEDNEYEGVTFKPIKGSAVFWENMYPNGTFHRGVRHASLPVKTGEKIGLNIFGWDFDWRPSQSSA
;
A
#
# COMPACT_ATOMS: atom_id res chain seq x y z
N MET A 1 -3.74 -45.64 -29.60
CA MET A 1 -3.39 -44.25 -29.22
C MET A 1 -4.51 -43.66 -28.37
N ARG A 2 -4.31 -43.56 -27.05
CA ARG A 2 -5.10 -42.72 -26.14
C ARG A 2 -4.14 -42.17 -25.09
N ARG A 3 -4.09 -40.84 -24.96
CA ARG A 3 -3.42 -40.10 -23.88
C ARG A 3 -4.39 -39.97 -22.70
N THR A 4 -3.93 -40.16 -21.45
CA THR A 4 -4.66 -39.72 -20.24
C THR A 4 -3.71 -39.28 -19.12
N ASN A 5 -3.87 -38.00 -18.73
CA ASN A 5 -3.80 -37.36 -17.40
C ASN A 5 -2.88 -37.91 -16.30
N ASN A 6 -1.76 -37.20 -16.06
CA ASN A 6 -0.94 -37.30 -14.85
C ASN A 6 -0.89 -36.00 -14.00
N GLN A 7 -1.74 -35.01 -14.28
CA GLN A 7 -1.67 -33.70 -13.60
C GLN A 7 -2.63 -33.54 -12.40
N HIS A 8 -3.58 -34.45 -12.20
CA HIS A 8 -4.56 -34.32 -11.11
C HIS A 8 -4.12 -34.91 -9.75
N TRP A 9 -3.08 -35.75 -9.72
CA TRP A 9 -2.63 -36.39 -8.48
C TRP A 9 -1.66 -35.54 -7.64
N ALA A 10 -0.98 -34.56 -8.26
CA ALA A 10 0.01 -33.74 -7.57
C ALA A 10 -0.62 -32.70 -6.62
N CYS A 11 -1.81 -32.19 -6.93
CA CYS A 11 -2.46 -31.16 -6.10
C CYS A 11 -3.13 -31.71 -4.83
N SER A 12 -3.55 -32.98 -4.82
CA SER A 12 -4.29 -33.56 -3.68
C SER A 12 -3.36 -34.01 -2.55
N VAL A 13 -2.13 -34.40 -2.85
CA VAL A 13 -1.16 -34.85 -1.82
C VAL A 13 -0.57 -33.65 -1.06
N LEU A 14 -0.41 -32.50 -1.71
CA LEU A 14 0.10 -31.28 -1.06
C LEU A 14 -0.88 -30.71 -0.01
N ALA A 15 -2.19 -30.86 -0.24
CA ALA A 15 -3.22 -30.35 0.67
C ALA A 15 -3.30 -31.14 1.98
N VAL A 16 -3.03 -32.45 1.97
CA VAL A 16 -3.12 -33.31 3.16
C VAL A 16 -1.91 -33.13 4.10
N VAL A 17 -0.74 -32.80 3.55
CA VAL A 17 0.48 -32.58 4.32
C VAL A 17 0.44 -31.24 5.09
N ILE A 18 -0.13 -30.18 4.49
CA ILE A 18 -0.23 -28.87 5.14
C ILE A 18 -1.22 -28.89 6.32
N VAL A 19 -2.33 -29.63 6.20
CA VAL A 19 -3.33 -29.71 7.27
C VAL A 19 -2.84 -30.52 8.47
N SER A 20 -2.01 -31.54 8.26
CA SER A 20 -1.50 -32.39 9.36
C SER A 20 -0.38 -31.74 10.19
N ILE A 21 0.29 -30.70 9.65
CA ILE A 21 1.35 -29.95 10.37
C ILE A 21 0.74 -28.92 11.35
N MET A 22 -0.51 -28.51 11.16
CA MET A 22 -1.12 -27.44 11.98
C MET A 22 -1.94 -27.91 13.18
N THR A 23 -2.30 -29.20 13.30
CA THR A 23 -3.21 -29.66 14.37
C THR A 23 -2.59 -30.63 15.39
N GLY A 24 -1.33 -31.04 15.22
CA GLY A 24 -0.57 -31.70 16.28
C GLY A 24 -1.10 -33.06 16.80
N GLU A 25 -2.01 -33.74 16.08
CA GLU A 25 -2.51 -35.05 16.49
C GLU A 25 -2.37 -36.09 15.37
N VAL A 26 -1.53 -37.10 15.60
CA VAL A 26 -1.67 -38.40 14.95
C VAL A 26 -1.81 -39.47 16.03
N ARG A 27 -3.06 -39.79 16.39
CA ARG A 27 -3.42 -41.08 16.99
C ARG A 27 -4.31 -41.81 16.00
N GLY A 28 -3.81 -42.90 15.42
CA GLY A 28 -4.57 -43.75 14.52
C GLY A 28 -3.83 -45.04 14.19
N GLN A 29 -4.16 -46.10 14.93
CA GLN A 29 -3.65 -47.45 14.71
C GLN A 29 -4.58 -48.18 13.73
N MET A 30 -4.15 -48.38 12.48
CA MET A 30 -4.86 -49.29 11.56
C MET A 30 -4.36 -50.72 11.78
N ARG A 31 -5.25 -51.59 12.27
CA ARG A 31 -5.04 -53.05 12.32
C ARG A 31 -5.23 -53.62 10.91
N GLY A 32 -4.20 -54.27 10.39
CA GLY A 32 -4.25 -55.16 9.23
C GLY A 32 -3.97 -56.59 9.64
N ASN A 33 -4.87 -57.51 9.23
CA ASN A 33 -4.73 -58.95 9.37
C ASN A 33 -3.58 -59.46 8.50
N ASN A 34 -2.50 -59.92 9.13
CA ASN A 34 -1.82 -61.20 8.85
C ASN A 34 -0.46 -61.16 9.55
N GLY A 35 -0.24 -62.14 10.42
CA GLY A 35 0.96 -62.25 11.25
C GLY A 35 2.24 -62.31 10.40
N SER A 36 3.02 -61.24 10.48
CA SER A 36 4.48 -61.27 10.42
C SER A 36 4.99 -59.96 10.99
N ASP A 37 5.68 -60.02 12.13
CA ASP A 37 6.37 -58.88 12.72
C ASP A 37 7.51 -58.45 11.80
N PHE A 38 7.27 -57.43 10.99
CA PHE A 38 8.34 -56.73 10.27
C PHE A 38 8.75 -55.52 11.09
N ALA A 39 9.98 -55.56 11.60
CA ALA A 39 10.61 -54.46 12.32
C ALA A 39 10.58 -53.18 11.46
N ILE A 40 9.80 -52.20 11.91
CA ILE A 40 9.77 -50.84 11.37
C ILE A 40 11.10 -50.17 11.78
N GLY A 41 12.14 -50.37 10.98
CA GLY A 41 13.47 -49.85 11.30
C GLY A 41 14.38 -49.62 10.10
N LYS A 42 13.88 -49.72 8.86
CA LYS A 42 14.73 -49.61 7.66
C LYS A 42 14.02 -49.14 6.39
N VAL A 43 13.19 -48.10 6.47
CA VAL A 43 12.80 -47.29 5.29
C VAL A 43 12.76 -45.79 5.65
N MET A 44 13.75 -45.33 6.42
CA MET A 44 14.03 -43.90 6.63
C MET A 44 15.53 -43.68 6.54
N GLN A 45 16.12 -44.04 5.40
CA GLN A 45 17.52 -43.66 5.13
C GLN A 45 17.84 -43.49 3.65
N LEU A 46 16.85 -43.06 2.88
CA LEU A 46 17.03 -42.45 1.56
C LEU A 46 15.98 -41.34 1.50
N TRP A 47 16.34 -40.16 0.98
CA TRP A 47 15.58 -38.88 1.05
C TRP A 47 15.77 -38.04 2.31
N PHE A 48 16.99 -37.98 2.85
CA PHE A 48 17.49 -36.71 3.42
C PHE A 48 18.53 -36.17 2.45
N TRP A 49 18.04 -35.65 1.32
CA TRP A 49 18.76 -34.58 0.65
C TRP A 49 18.36 -33.33 1.41
N GLU A 50 19.30 -32.82 2.18
CA GLU A 50 19.23 -31.51 2.82
C GLU A 50 19.34 -30.47 1.69
N GLU A 51 18.28 -30.39 0.87
CA GLU A 51 18.01 -29.24 0.03
C GLU A 51 17.92 -28.07 1.00
N HIS A 52 19.03 -27.35 1.12
CA HIS A 52 19.07 -26.03 1.71
C HIS A 52 18.17 -25.16 0.84
N PHE A 53 16.86 -25.22 1.07
CA PHE A 53 15.99 -24.12 0.72
C PHE A 53 16.53 -22.96 1.53
N PRO A 54 17.15 -21.93 0.92
CA PRO A 54 17.43 -20.72 1.67
C PRO A 54 16.08 -20.33 2.26
N SER A 55 16.00 -20.26 3.59
CA SER A 55 14.89 -19.56 4.20
C SER A 55 14.91 -18.20 3.54
N LEU A 56 13.91 -17.94 2.70
CA LEU A 56 13.75 -16.64 2.09
C LEU A 56 13.31 -15.76 3.27
N THR A 57 14.29 -15.27 4.02
CA THR A 57 14.06 -14.34 5.11
C THR A 57 13.50 -13.10 4.43
N ILE A 58 12.17 -12.97 4.44
CA ILE A 58 11.50 -11.75 4.03
C ILE A 58 12.08 -10.67 4.94
N SER A 59 12.94 -9.81 4.39
CA SER A 59 13.52 -8.71 5.15
C SER A 59 12.38 -7.88 5.73
N GLU A 60 12.29 -7.82 7.06
CA GLU A 60 11.25 -7.03 7.73
C GLU A 60 11.37 -5.54 7.37
N ASN A 61 12.60 -5.08 7.17
CA ASN A 61 12.91 -3.71 6.78
C ASN A 61 13.04 -3.59 5.26
N PRO A 62 12.38 -2.61 4.62
CA PRO A 62 12.56 -2.35 3.20
C PRO A 62 13.91 -1.70 2.92
N THR A 63 14.47 -2.01 1.75
CA THR A 63 15.50 -1.18 1.11
C THR A 63 14.82 -0.32 0.06
N TRP A 64 14.70 0.97 0.33
CA TRP A 64 14.00 1.93 -0.52
C TRP A 64 14.96 2.86 -1.24
N GLU A 65 14.54 3.35 -2.41
CA GLU A 65 15.26 4.33 -3.22
C GLU A 65 14.32 5.50 -3.54
N ALA A 66 14.81 6.73 -3.43
CA ALA A 66 14.00 7.93 -3.68
C ALA A 66 14.52 8.72 -4.89
N GLN A 67 13.59 9.19 -5.71
CA GLN A 67 13.86 10.00 -6.89
C GLN A 67 13.01 11.27 -6.84
N ILE A 68 13.67 12.43 -6.84
CA ILE A 68 12.98 13.72 -6.90
C ILE A 68 12.37 13.86 -8.29
N PHE A 69 11.05 13.80 -8.36
CA PHE A 69 10.29 13.94 -9.61
C PHE A 69 10.16 15.41 -10.01
N SER A 70 9.73 16.24 -9.05
CA SER A 70 9.55 17.67 -9.21
C SER A 70 10.10 18.39 -8.00
N LYS A 71 10.68 19.57 -8.21
CA LYS A 71 11.18 20.45 -7.15
C LYS A 71 10.14 21.50 -6.71
N ASP A 72 9.23 21.85 -7.60
CA ASP A 72 8.14 22.80 -7.37
C ASP A 72 6.89 22.38 -8.19
N PRO A 73 5.85 21.81 -7.53
CA PRO A 73 5.86 21.36 -6.13
C PRO A 73 6.92 20.29 -5.88
N LEU A 74 7.39 20.17 -4.64
CA LEU A 74 8.23 19.04 -4.26
C LEU A 74 7.39 17.77 -4.34
N VAL A 75 7.75 16.89 -5.27
CA VAL A 75 7.17 15.56 -5.44
C VAL A 75 8.31 14.57 -5.55
N ILE A 76 8.28 13.53 -4.73
CA ILE A 76 9.32 12.49 -4.67
C ILE A 76 8.65 11.14 -4.86
N TYR A 77 9.15 10.37 -5.81
CA TYR A 77 8.79 8.98 -5.98
C TYR A 77 9.73 8.10 -5.17
N ILE A 78 9.20 7.13 -4.43
CA ILE A 78 9.98 6.27 -3.54
C ILE A 78 9.69 4.81 -3.86
N HIS A 79 10.69 4.11 -4.39
CA HIS A 79 10.64 2.68 -4.65
C HIS A 79 10.69 1.91 -3.32
N ASN A 80 9.87 0.86 -3.20
CA ASN A 80 9.91 -0.10 -2.09
C ASN A 80 9.88 0.55 -0.70
N PHE A 81 9.07 1.59 -0.49
CA PHE A 81 8.97 2.29 0.79
C PHE A 81 8.49 1.39 1.94
N LEU A 82 7.64 0.39 1.64
CA LEU A 82 7.22 -0.65 2.58
C LEU A 82 7.76 -2.02 2.17
N SER A 83 8.09 -2.85 3.15
CA SER A 83 8.42 -4.26 2.92
C SER A 83 7.16 -5.08 2.62
N ALA A 84 7.33 -6.26 2.02
CA ALA A 84 6.20 -7.17 1.78
C ALA A 84 5.47 -7.56 3.09
N TYR A 85 6.24 -7.75 4.17
CA TYR A 85 5.71 -8.02 5.51
C TYR A 85 4.84 -6.85 6.01
N GLU A 86 5.33 -5.61 5.92
CA GLU A 86 4.58 -4.43 6.36
C GLU A 86 3.29 -4.23 5.56
N ILE A 87 3.34 -4.48 4.26
CA ILE A 87 2.16 -4.37 3.39
C ILE A 87 1.10 -5.39 3.81
N GLU A 88 1.48 -6.66 3.96
CA GLU A 88 0.55 -7.72 4.35
C GLU A 88 -0.05 -7.44 5.73
N HIS A 89 0.78 -7.03 6.69
CA HIS A 89 0.34 -6.68 8.02
C HIS A 89 -0.69 -5.55 8.01
N VAL A 90 -0.43 -4.45 7.30
CA VAL A 90 -1.36 -3.32 7.19
C VAL A 90 -2.68 -3.71 6.53
N LEU A 91 -2.64 -4.55 5.49
CA LEU A 91 -3.84 -5.10 4.85
C LEU A 91 -4.66 -5.94 5.84
N GLN A 92 -4.00 -6.85 6.57
CA GLN A 92 -4.64 -7.73 7.54
C GLN A 92 -5.33 -6.95 8.66
N VAL A 93 -4.65 -5.98 9.29
CA VAL A 93 -5.25 -5.20 10.39
C VAL A 93 -6.32 -4.20 9.94
N SER A 94 -6.36 -3.87 8.65
CA SER A 94 -7.41 -3.02 8.07
C SER A 94 -8.67 -3.82 7.70
N GLU A 95 -8.54 -5.12 7.44
CA GLU A 95 -9.64 -5.96 6.99
C GLU A 95 -10.76 -6.01 8.06
N GLY A 96 -12.02 -5.99 7.61
CA GLY A 96 -13.20 -5.88 8.49
C GLY A 96 -13.47 -4.48 9.07
N ASN A 97 -12.56 -3.51 8.93
CA ASN A 97 -12.73 -2.14 9.44
C ASN A 97 -13.11 -1.10 8.35
N TYR A 98 -13.35 -1.55 7.11
CA TYR A 98 -13.66 -0.66 6.00
C TYR A 98 -15.07 -0.09 6.08
N ILE A 99 -15.18 1.23 5.92
CA ILE A 99 -16.45 1.97 5.81
C ILE A 99 -16.45 2.83 4.54
N PRO A 100 -17.62 3.22 4.01
CA PRO A 100 -17.71 4.21 2.94
C PRO A 100 -16.87 5.45 3.26
N SER A 101 -16.09 5.90 2.28
CA SER A 101 -15.18 7.02 2.49
C SER A 101 -15.92 8.35 2.43
N MET A 102 -15.58 9.25 3.33
CA MET A 102 -16.16 10.59 3.40
C MET A 102 -15.29 11.62 2.66
N VAL A 103 -15.91 12.75 2.33
CA VAL A 103 -15.24 14.03 2.02
C VAL A 103 -15.31 14.94 3.25
N TYR A 104 -14.34 15.86 3.37
CA TYR A 104 -14.17 16.70 4.57
C TYR A 104 -13.96 18.18 4.19
N PRO A 105 -15.02 18.94 3.84
CA PRO A 105 -14.92 20.39 3.70
C PRO A 105 -15.08 21.06 5.07
N GLY A 106 -14.02 21.67 5.59
CA GLY A 106 -14.01 22.27 6.92
C GLY A 106 -14.19 21.23 8.02
N ASP A 107 -15.17 21.45 8.91
CA ASP A 107 -15.48 20.54 10.02
C ASP A 107 -16.54 19.48 9.65
N ASP A 108 -17.12 19.53 8.45
CA ASP A 108 -18.15 18.60 8.00
C ASP A 108 -17.55 17.29 7.48
N ALA A 109 -18.30 16.19 7.61
CA ALA A 109 -17.91 14.89 7.06
C ALA A 109 -19.14 14.13 6.54
N TYR A 110 -19.17 13.84 5.23
CA TYR A 110 -20.27 13.13 4.59
C TYR A 110 -19.82 12.28 3.40
N VAL A 111 -20.68 11.34 2.95
CA VAL A 111 -20.43 10.52 1.76
C VAL A 111 -20.93 11.25 0.53
N ASP A 112 -20.03 11.49 -0.43
CA ASP A 112 -20.33 12.09 -1.73
C ASP A 112 -19.81 11.19 -2.84
N THR A 113 -20.71 10.49 -3.53
CA THR A 113 -20.35 9.55 -4.59
C THR A 113 -20.03 10.23 -5.93
N ALA A 114 -20.34 11.53 -6.08
CA ALA A 114 -19.89 12.29 -7.24
C ALA A 114 -18.41 12.69 -7.10
N GLU A 115 -17.95 12.89 -5.87
CA GLU A 115 -16.55 13.22 -5.58
C GLU A 115 -15.68 12.00 -5.30
N ARG A 116 -16.22 10.97 -4.65
CA ARG A 116 -15.43 9.84 -4.15
C ARG A 116 -16.22 8.54 -4.09
N VAL A 117 -15.70 7.52 -4.76
CA VAL A 117 -16.23 6.16 -4.72
C VAL A 117 -15.12 5.22 -4.21
N SER A 118 -15.10 5.01 -2.90
CA SER A 118 -14.15 4.11 -2.23
C SER A 118 -14.55 3.79 -0.79
N ILE A 119 -13.94 2.76 -0.22
CA ILE A 119 -14.04 2.46 1.20
C ILE A 119 -12.68 2.67 1.88
N SER A 120 -12.70 2.97 3.17
CA SER A 120 -11.49 3.32 3.92
C SER A 120 -11.53 2.76 5.34
N ALA A 121 -10.37 2.48 5.90
CA ALA A 121 -10.23 2.04 7.28
C ALA A 121 -9.09 2.81 7.96
N TYR A 122 -9.30 3.23 9.20
CA TYR A 122 -8.17 3.66 10.03
C TYR A 122 -7.36 2.43 10.42
N VAL A 123 -6.04 2.51 10.25
CA VAL A 123 -5.14 1.41 10.60
C VAL A 123 -4.95 1.41 12.12
N PRO A 124 -5.21 0.28 12.81
CA PRO A 124 -4.88 0.13 14.22
C PRO A 124 -3.38 0.34 14.45
N ARG A 125 -3.01 1.08 15.49
CA ARG A 125 -1.61 1.41 15.75
C ARG A 125 -0.95 0.32 16.59
N ASP A 126 0.03 -0.35 16.02
CA ASP A 126 0.88 -1.36 16.67
C ASP A 126 2.36 -1.14 16.33
N ASP A 127 3.22 -2.10 16.70
CA ASP A 127 4.66 -2.03 16.52
C ASP A 127 5.09 -1.94 15.06
N VAL A 128 4.36 -2.57 14.14
CA VAL A 128 4.65 -2.53 12.70
C VAL A 128 4.27 -1.16 12.15
N VAL A 129 3.07 -0.68 12.47
CA VAL A 129 2.59 0.63 12.05
C VAL A 129 3.46 1.75 12.62
N ARG A 130 3.95 1.61 13.85
CA ARG A 130 4.91 2.56 14.46
C ARG A 130 6.24 2.61 13.69
N ARG A 131 6.74 1.50 13.15
CA ARG A 131 7.96 1.49 12.30
C ARG A 131 7.73 2.23 10.99
N ILE A 132 6.55 2.06 10.38
CA ILE A 132 6.15 2.79 9.17
C ILE A 132 6.06 4.30 9.46
N GLU A 133 5.40 4.69 10.56
CA GLU A 133 5.34 6.08 11.03
C GLU A 133 6.73 6.67 11.22
N GLN A 134 7.63 5.96 11.91
CA GLN A 134 9.00 6.40 12.15
C GLN A 134 9.77 6.60 10.85
N ARG A 135 9.62 5.70 9.87
CA ARG A 135 10.24 5.84 8.54
C ARG A 135 9.71 7.06 7.80
N ALA A 136 8.39 7.26 7.78
CA ALA A 136 7.77 8.44 7.18
C ALA A 136 8.27 9.74 7.83
N ARG A 137 8.33 9.80 9.18
CA ARG A 137 8.87 10.98 9.89
C ARG A 137 10.34 11.22 9.57
N ALA A 138 11.15 10.17 9.51
CA ALA A 138 12.58 10.30 9.17
C ALA A 138 12.77 10.80 7.73
N PHE A 139 11.96 10.32 6.79
CA PHE A 139 12.03 10.73 5.38
C PHE A 139 11.71 12.22 5.19
N GLN A 140 10.68 12.74 5.86
CA GLN A 140 10.20 14.12 5.72
C GLN A 140 11.15 15.17 6.33
N GLY A 141 12.22 14.75 6.99
CA GLY A 141 13.11 15.59 7.78
C GLY A 141 12.55 15.97 9.16
N TRP A 142 13.35 16.68 9.96
CA TRP A 142 12.95 17.14 11.29
C TRP A 142 12.07 18.39 11.20
N ARG A 143 10.75 18.19 11.20
CA ARG A 143 9.73 19.25 11.06
C ARG A 143 9.30 19.90 12.38
N GLY A 144 10.19 19.90 13.37
CA GLY A 144 9.90 20.45 14.70
C GLY A 144 8.85 19.68 15.51
N ASN A 145 8.43 20.28 16.62
CA ASN A 145 7.51 19.66 17.57
C ASN A 145 6.04 19.83 17.20
N SER A 146 5.71 20.76 16.31
CA SER A 146 4.35 21.07 15.87
C SER A 146 3.82 20.10 14.81
N THR A 147 4.70 19.38 14.11
CA THR A 147 4.26 18.42 13.09
C THR A 147 4.09 17.00 13.68
N ARG A 148 2.91 16.41 13.47
CA ARG A 148 2.58 15.02 13.81
C ARG A 148 2.04 14.31 12.56
N LEU A 149 2.11 12.98 12.56
CA LEU A 149 1.39 12.20 11.57
C LEU A 149 -0.06 12.01 12.06
N GLU A 150 -1.03 12.23 11.19
CA GLU A 150 -2.39 11.75 11.41
C GLU A 150 -2.41 10.22 11.50
N ARG A 151 -3.50 9.66 12.06
CA ARG A 151 -3.72 8.22 12.03
C ARG A 151 -3.72 7.73 10.59
N LEU A 152 -2.91 6.71 10.31
CA LEU A 152 -2.78 6.11 9.00
C LEU A 152 -4.14 5.58 8.53
N LYS A 153 -4.42 5.73 7.23
CA LYS A 153 -5.70 5.36 6.64
C LYS A 153 -5.50 4.57 5.36
N THR A 154 -5.99 3.33 5.33
CA THR A 154 -6.07 2.55 4.10
C THR A 154 -7.26 2.99 3.28
N GLN A 155 -7.10 2.89 1.96
CA GLN A 155 -8.05 3.38 0.99
C GLN A 155 -8.22 2.39 -0.15
N LYS A 156 -9.40 1.78 -0.25
CA LYS A 156 -9.70 0.67 -1.16
C LYS A 156 -10.68 1.11 -2.25
N TYR A 157 -10.27 0.87 -3.49
CA TYR A 157 -10.99 1.21 -4.71
C TYR A 157 -11.24 -0.07 -5.52
N ALA A 158 -12.51 -0.43 -5.66
CA ALA A 158 -12.95 -1.44 -6.61
C ALA A 158 -13.00 -0.84 -8.03
N VAL A 159 -13.36 -1.65 -9.03
CA VAL A 159 -13.63 -1.18 -10.40
C VAL A 159 -14.60 0.01 -10.38
N ASN A 160 -14.29 1.03 -11.19
CA ASN A 160 -14.91 2.35 -11.25
C ASN A 160 -14.76 3.21 -9.98
N GLY A 161 -14.07 2.74 -8.94
CA GLY A 161 -13.76 3.54 -7.76
C GLY A 161 -12.74 4.63 -8.08
N PHE A 162 -12.97 5.83 -7.54
CA PHE A 162 -12.12 7.01 -7.76
C PHE A 162 -12.14 7.95 -6.55
N TYR A 163 -11.25 8.94 -6.57
CA TYR A 163 -11.39 10.16 -5.79
C TYR A 163 -11.00 11.33 -6.69
N ASN A 164 -11.95 12.23 -6.94
CA ASN A 164 -11.83 13.34 -7.89
C ASN A 164 -10.74 14.34 -7.47
N PHE A 165 -10.40 15.26 -8.37
CA PHE A 165 -9.30 16.19 -8.17
C PHE A 165 -9.50 17.11 -6.96
N HIS A 166 -8.68 16.93 -5.94
CA HIS A 166 -8.76 17.62 -4.66
C HIS A 166 -7.37 18.12 -4.20
N TYR A 167 -7.36 18.72 -3.01
CA TYR A 167 -6.17 19.01 -2.23
C TYR A 167 -6.30 18.29 -0.89
N ASP A 168 -5.17 17.90 -0.29
CA ASP A 168 -5.18 17.34 1.06
C ASP A 168 -5.28 18.43 2.12
N TRP A 169 -4.78 19.62 1.82
CA TRP A 169 -4.99 20.79 2.65
C TRP A 169 -6.43 21.30 2.52
N ASP A 170 -6.91 21.94 3.58
CA ASP A 170 -8.24 22.52 3.64
C ASP A 170 -8.15 24.02 3.90
N ASN A 171 -8.74 24.84 3.02
CA ASN A 171 -8.74 26.29 3.16
C ASN A 171 -9.78 26.82 4.16
N LEU A 172 -10.69 25.98 4.63
CA LEU A 172 -11.67 26.31 5.66
C LEU A 172 -11.12 26.04 7.07
N VAL A 173 -10.10 25.18 7.20
CA VAL A 173 -9.42 24.93 8.47
C VAL A 173 -8.40 26.03 8.75
N THR A 174 -8.47 26.62 9.95
CA THR A 174 -7.63 27.75 10.37
C THR A 174 -6.66 27.42 11.51
N ASP A 175 -6.84 26.29 12.20
CA ASP A 175 -5.97 25.83 13.30
C ASP A 175 -5.20 24.58 12.90
N GLY A 176 -4.06 24.78 12.24
CA GLY A 176 -3.25 23.73 11.65
C GLY A 176 -3.75 23.25 10.28
N ASN A 177 -2.94 22.43 9.62
CA ASN A 177 -3.28 21.85 8.31
C ASN A 177 -2.38 20.67 7.92
N ARG A 178 -2.73 19.98 6.85
CA ARG A 178 -1.87 18.96 6.22
C ARG A 178 -0.75 19.62 5.42
N VAL A 179 0.47 19.56 5.94
CA VAL A 179 1.67 20.14 5.29
C VAL A 179 2.38 19.17 4.35
N THR A 180 2.20 17.87 4.55
CA THR A 180 2.80 16.83 3.69
C THR A 180 1.89 15.63 3.52
N SER A 181 2.06 14.89 2.43
CA SER A 181 1.30 13.67 2.17
C SER A 181 2.18 12.57 1.61
N PHE A 182 1.86 11.33 2.00
CA PHE A 182 2.30 10.11 1.32
C PHE A 182 1.07 9.38 0.79
N MET A 183 1.15 8.96 -0.46
CA MET A 183 0.29 7.93 -1.02
C MET A 183 1.14 6.69 -1.32
N ILE A 184 0.93 5.62 -0.56
CA ILE A 184 1.67 4.36 -0.69
C ILE A 184 0.74 3.30 -1.28
N TYR A 185 1.20 2.49 -2.24
CA TYR A 185 0.35 1.45 -2.84
C TYR A 185 0.55 0.10 -2.13
N LEU A 186 -0.50 -0.42 -1.48
CA LEU A 186 -0.48 -1.71 -0.77
C LEU A 186 -0.94 -2.87 -1.67
N ASN A 187 -1.98 -2.63 -2.46
CA ASN A 187 -2.44 -3.53 -3.51
C ASN A 187 -2.58 -2.73 -4.81
N ALA A 188 -2.05 -3.28 -5.89
CA ALA A 188 -2.01 -2.65 -7.20
C ALA A 188 -2.29 -3.66 -8.32
N ASN A 189 -3.06 -4.71 -8.02
CA ASN A 189 -3.52 -5.67 -9.04
C ASN A 189 -4.68 -5.06 -9.84
N CYS A 190 -4.38 -4.02 -10.61
CA CYS A 190 -5.36 -3.23 -11.34
C CYS A 190 -4.81 -2.58 -12.60
N THR A 191 -5.70 -2.24 -13.54
CA THR A 191 -5.44 -1.23 -14.58
C THR A 191 -6.18 0.07 -14.24
N GLY A 192 -5.65 1.20 -14.71
CA GLY A 192 -6.08 2.52 -14.22
C GLY A 192 -5.68 2.72 -12.76
N GLY A 193 -6.46 3.48 -11.99
CA GLY A 193 -6.19 3.67 -10.57
C GLY A 193 -4.94 4.51 -10.25
N GLY A 194 -4.30 5.13 -11.24
CA GLY A 194 -3.12 5.97 -11.01
C GLY A 194 -3.39 7.17 -10.11
N THR A 195 -2.33 7.70 -9.50
CA THR A 195 -2.41 8.98 -8.78
C THR A 195 -2.01 10.09 -9.75
N ASN A 196 -2.98 10.87 -10.23
CA ASN A 196 -2.73 11.93 -11.21
C ASN A 196 -2.54 13.29 -10.55
N PHE A 197 -1.55 14.04 -11.00
CA PHE A 197 -1.33 15.44 -10.70
C PHE A 197 -1.43 16.23 -12.01
N PRO A 198 -2.53 16.97 -12.26
CA PRO A 198 -2.81 17.55 -13.57
C PRO A 198 -1.93 18.77 -13.86
N LYS A 199 -1.27 19.32 -12.84
CA LYS A 199 -0.41 20.49 -12.94
C LYS A 199 1.08 20.17 -13.01
N LEU A 200 1.46 18.91 -12.80
CA LEU A 200 2.84 18.49 -13.01
C LEU A 200 3.14 18.40 -14.50
N LYS A 201 4.36 18.76 -14.89
CA LYS A 201 4.80 18.63 -16.27
C LYS A 201 5.42 17.25 -16.48
N PRO A 202 5.02 16.50 -17.52
CA PRO A 202 5.67 15.25 -17.88
C PRO A 202 7.18 15.44 -18.09
N PRO A 203 8.02 14.57 -17.51
CA PRO A 203 9.46 14.62 -17.74
C PRO A 203 9.79 14.16 -19.15
N LYS A 204 10.87 14.68 -19.73
CA LYS A 204 11.39 14.23 -21.04
C LYS A 204 12.16 12.91 -20.95
N ASP A 205 12.67 12.58 -19.77
CA ASP A 205 13.46 11.38 -19.55
C ASP A 205 12.55 10.15 -19.43
N THR A 206 12.68 9.24 -20.39
CA THR A 206 11.82 8.07 -20.54
C THR A 206 12.02 7.03 -19.43
N ARG A 207 13.07 7.13 -18.61
CA ARG A 207 13.25 6.26 -17.44
C ARG A 207 12.06 6.37 -16.48
N TRP A 208 11.43 7.54 -16.40
CA TRP A 208 10.22 7.76 -15.60
C TRP A 208 9.03 6.92 -16.06
N CYS A 209 8.95 6.54 -17.33
CA CYS A 209 7.82 5.77 -17.86
C CYS A 209 7.67 4.37 -17.23
N SER A 210 8.66 3.92 -16.47
CA SER A 210 8.55 2.72 -15.62
C SER A 210 7.60 2.92 -14.42
N VAL A 211 7.44 4.16 -13.94
CA VAL A 211 6.68 4.49 -12.72
C VAL A 211 5.57 5.52 -12.94
N ILE A 212 5.59 6.24 -14.07
CA ILE A 212 4.49 7.10 -14.52
C ILE A 212 3.86 6.54 -15.80
N ASP A 213 2.61 6.91 -16.04
CA ASP A 213 1.94 6.66 -17.30
C ASP A 213 2.33 7.73 -18.32
N CYS A 214 3.26 7.38 -19.21
CA CYS A 214 3.70 8.25 -20.31
C CYS A 214 2.77 8.18 -21.53
N GLU A 215 1.84 7.21 -21.55
CA GLU A 215 0.89 7.00 -22.65
C GLU A 215 -0.51 7.52 -22.28
N ASP A 216 -0.67 8.08 -21.08
CA ASP A 216 -1.90 8.71 -20.62
C ASP A 216 -2.27 9.89 -21.53
N ASN A 217 -3.35 9.68 -22.28
CA ASN A 217 -3.97 10.67 -23.14
C ASN A 217 -5.39 11.06 -22.66
N GLU A 218 -5.83 10.49 -21.52
CA GLU A 218 -7.14 10.74 -20.93
C GLU A 218 -7.06 11.91 -19.94
N TYR A 219 -5.94 12.06 -19.23
CA TYR A 219 -5.75 13.08 -18.21
C TYR A 219 -4.54 13.98 -18.48
N GLU A 220 -4.69 15.26 -18.18
CA GLU A 220 -3.57 16.19 -18.21
C GLU A 220 -2.55 15.87 -17.10
N GLY A 221 -1.32 16.33 -17.29
CA GLY A 221 -0.26 16.28 -16.28
C GLY A 221 0.42 14.93 -16.16
N VAL A 222 0.62 14.46 -14.93
CA VAL A 222 1.42 13.26 -14.64
C VAL A 222 0.61 12.28 -13.80
N THR A 223 0.48 11.05 -14.30
CA THR A 223 -0.14 9.94 -13.58
C THR A 223 0.93 8.99 -13.05
N PHE A 224 1.10 8.89 -11.74
CA PHE A 224 1.93 7.86 -11.12
C PHE A 224 1.19 6.52 -11.14
N LYS A 225 1.85 5.48 -11.65
CA LYS A 225 1.32 4.12 -11.72
C LYS A 225 1.22 3.55 -10.29
N PRO A 226 0.13 2.84 -9.96
CA PRO A 226 0.08 2.10 -8.71
C PRO A 226 1.07 0.94 -8.79
N ILE A 227 2.15 1.00 -8.01
CA ILE A 227 3.17 -0.04 -7.94
C ILE A 227 3.30 -0.49 -6.49
N LYS A 228 2.99 -1.75 -6.22
CA LYS A 228 2.96 -2.29 -4.85
C LYS A 228 4.27 -2.00 -4.10
N GLY A 229 4.14 -1.44 -2.90
CA GLY A 229 5.23 -1.05 -2.01
C GLY A 229 5.86 0.31 -2.30
N SER A 230 5.61 0.92 -3.47
CA SER A 230 6.11 2.27 -3.76
C SER A 230 5.25 3.35 -3.12
N ALA A 231 5.84 4.53 -2.94
CA ALA A 231 5.16 5.71 -2.42
C ALA A 231 5.36 6.92 -3.33
N VAL A 232 4.39 7.81 -3.35
CA VAL A 232 4.52 9.17 -3.84
C VAL A 232 4.41 10.10 -2.63
N PHE A 233 5.43 10.92 -2.41
CA PHE A 233 5.47 11.95 -1.38
C PHE A 233 5.36 13.34 -2.01
N TRP A 234 4.64 14.25 -1.36
CA TRP A 234 4.66 15.67 -1.74
C TRP A 234 4.45 16.63 -0.56
N GLU A 235 4.88 17.87 -0.77
CA GLU A 235 4.66 19.01 0.12
C GLU A 235 3.39 19.76 -0.29
N ASN A 236 2.47 19.93 0.65
CA ASN A 236 1.19 20.60 0.42
C ASN A 236 1.29 22.14 0.51
N MET A 237 2.39 22.66 1.03
CA MET A 237 2.64 24.08 1.26
C MET A 237 3.91 24.55 0.56
N TYR A 238 3.94 25.82 0.18
CA TYR A 238 5.20 26.53 -0.10
C TYR A 238 5.98 26.76 1.20
N PRO A 239 7.30 27.03 1.14
CA PRO A 239 8.10 27.35 2.33
C PRO A 239 7.59 28.56 3.13
N ASN A 240 6.83 29.46 2.51
CA ASN A 240 6.18 30.60 3.18
C ASN A 240 4.86 30.25 3.88
N GLY A 241 4.47 28.97 3.91
CA GLY A 241 3.24 28.49 4.54
C GLY A 241 1.98 28.62 3.68
N THR A 242 2.04 29.20 2.47
CA THR A 242 0.86 29.29 1.60
C THR A 242 0.56 27.98 0.87
N PHE A 243 -0.71 27.72 0.57
CA PHE A 243 -1.14 26.49 -0.09
C PHE A 243 -0.50 26.28 -1.47
N HIS A 244 0.05 25.08 -1.69
CA HIS A 244 0.67 24.74 -2.95
C HIS A 244 -0.36 24.26 -3.98
N ARG A 245 -0.89 25.16 -4.80
CA ARG A 245 -1.92 24.80 -5.80
C ARG A 245 -1.45 23.81 -6.88
N GLY A 246 -0.14 23.63 -7.03
CA GLY A 246 0.48 22.65 -7.91
C GLY A 246 0.25 21.18 -7.51
N VAL A 247 -0.09 20.90 -6.24
CA VAL A 247 -0.31 19.52 -5.76
C VAL A 247 -1.78 19.08 -5.82
N ARG A 248 -2.60 19.75 -6.63
CA ARG A 248 -3.95 19.23 -6.94
C ARG A 248 -3.77 17.82 -7.48
N HIS A 249 -4.54 16.85 -6.99
CA HIS A 249 -4.36 15.48 -7.41
C HIS A 249 -5.65 14.65 -7.28
N ALA A 250 -5.66 13.49 -7.92
CA ALA A 250 -6.78 12.55 -7.92
C ALA A 250 -6.29 11.10 -7.83
N SER A 251 -7.14 10.21 -7.33
CA SER A 251 -7.04 8.79 -7.63
C SER A 251 -7.94 8.51 -8.82
N LEU A 252 -7.34 8.25 -9.98
CA LEU A 252 -8.08 7.98 -11.21
C LEU A 252 -8.95 6.71 -11.07
N PRO A 253 -9.99 6.54 -11.90
CA PRO A 253 -10.83 5.36 -11.87
C PRO A 253 -10.04 4.07 -12.06
N VAL A 254 -10.27 3.09 -11.20
CA VAL A 254 -9.81 1.71 -11.42
C VAL A 254 -10.62 1.11 -12.57
N LYS A 255 -9.95 0.65 -13.63
CA LYS A 255 -10.61 0.09 -14.82
C LYS A 255 -10.80 -1.42 -14.70
N THR A 256 -9.83 -2.12 -14.09
CA THR A 256 -9.95 -3.55 -13.76
C THR A 256 -9.28 -3.84 -12.41
N GLY A 257 -9.69 -4.91 -11.73
CA GLY A 257 -9.07 -5.37 -10.49
C GLY A 257 -9.37 -4.46 -9.29
N GLU A 258 -8.36 -4.27 -8.44
CA GLU A 258 -8.49 -3.51 -7.18
C GLU A 258 -7.20 -2.75 -6.84
N LYS A 259 -7.37 -1.52 -6.34
CA LYS A 259 -6.30 -0.72 -5.74
C LYS A 259 -6.56 -0.54 -4.25
N ILE A 260 -5.53 -0.77 -3.43
CA ILE A 260 -5.50 -0.35 -2.03
C ILE A 260 -4.30 0.57 -1.81
N GLY A 261 -4.55 1.80 -1.40
CA GLY A 261 -3.54 2.76 -0.97
C GLY A 261 -3.48 2.90 0.55
N LEU A 262 -2.40 3.51 1.03
CA LEU A 262 -2.20 3.94 2.41
C LEU A 262 -1.82 5.41 2.41
N ASN A 263 -2.65 6.23 3.05
CA ASN A 263 -2.39 7.65 3.24
C ASN A 263 -1.68 7.88 4.57
N ILE A 264 -0.61 8.69 4.53
CA ILE A 264 0.05 9.23 5.71
C ILE A 264 0.10 10.75 5.54
N PHE A 265 -0.64 11.47 6.39
CA PHE A 265 -0.68 12.93 6.38
C PHE A 265 0.16 13.49 7.51
N GLY A 266 1.00 14.48 7.21
CA GLY A 266 1.69 15.29 8.20
C GLY A 266 0.85 16.51 8.52
N TRP A 267 0.35 16.60 9.75
CA TRP A 267 -0.39 17.75 10.27
C TRP A 267 0.52 18.65 11.07
N ASP A 268 0.57 19.94 10.74
CA ASP A 268 1.29 20.95 11.51
C ASP A 268 0.29 21.78 12.33
N PHE A 269 0.37 21.68 13.66
CA PHE A 269 -0.50 22.41 14.59
C PHE A 269 -0.18 23.90 14.69
N ASP A 270 1.02 24.33 14.28
CA ASP A 270 1.42 25.74 14.36
C ASP A 270 1.10 26.49 13.06
N TRP A 271 0.71 25.76 12.00
CA TRP A 271 0.31 26.39 10.74
C TRP A 271 -0.94 27.26 10.93
N ARG A 272 -0.88 28.48 10.40
CA ARG A 272 -1.99 29.42 10.36
C ARG A 272 -2.13 29.96 8.93
N PRO A 273 -3.36 30.28 8.47
CA PRO A 273 -3.54 30.94 7.18
C PRO A 273 -2.79 32.28 7.20
N SER A 274 -2.12 32.61 6.09
CA SER A 274 -1.51 33.94 5.94
C SER A 274 -2.61 34.98 6.14
N GLN A 275 -2.46 35.88 7.12
CA GLN A 275 -3.36 37.02 7.22
C GLN A 275 -3.18 37.83 5.93
N SER A 276 -4.15 37.77 5.03
CA SER A 276 -4.25 38.77 3.98
C SER A 276 -4.36 40.10 4.72
N SER A 277 -3.36 40.97 4.57
CA SER A 277 -3.50 42.38 4.91
C SER A 277 -4.80 42.85 4.25
N ALA A 278 -5.80 43.13 5.09
CA ALA A 278 -7.07 43.70 4.68
C ALA A 278 -6.87 45.02 3.92
#